data_AF-A0A853AJ62-F1
#
_entry.id   AF-A0A853AJ62-F1
#
_cell.length_a   1.000
_cell.length_b   1.000
_cell.length_c   1.000
_cell.angle_alpha   90.00
_cell.angle_beta   90.00
_cell.angle_gamma   90.00
#
_symmetry.space_group_name_H-M   'P 1'
#
loop_
_entity.id
_entity.type
_entity.pdbx_description
1 polymer ?
#
loop_
_entity_poly.entity_id
_entity_poly.type
_entity_poly.pdbx_seq_one_letter_code
_entity_poly.pdbx_strand_id
1 'polypeptide(L)' 'MADETPGCLTTGQVAKRLGISPRTLARYVREGLLKPSLTLPTGHHRWLWDDVLNQLKQQRD' A
#
# COMPACT_ATOMS: atom_id res chain seq x y z
N MET A 1 -7.30 -17.64 -11.49
CA MET A 1 -5.84 -17.55 -11.65
C MET A 1 -5.54 -16.21 -12.30
N ALA A 2 -5.43 -15.15 -11.50
CA ALA A 2 -5.28 -13.78 -11.98
C ALA A 2 -4.52 -12.94 -10.93
N ASP A 3 -3.32 -13.38 -10.57
CA ASP A 3 -2.46 -12.63 -9.64
C ASP A 3 -0.98 -12.83 -9.99
N GLU A 4 -0.61 -12.68 -11.27
CA GLU A 4 0.79 -12.61 -11.71
C GLU A 4 1.07 -11.26 -12.38
N THR A 5 0.71 -10.17 -11.69
CA THR A 5 1.49 -8.94 -11.84
C THR A 5 2.57 -8.98 -10.75
N PRO A 6 3.78 -9.50 -11.03
CA PRO A 6 4.88 -9.48 -10.07
C PRO A 6 5.27 -8.03 -9.81
N GLY A 7 4.63 -7.39 -8.84
CA GLY A 7 4.96 -6.02 -8.42
C GLY A 7 3.92 -5.32 -7.56
N CYS A 8 2.62 -5.50 -7.86
CA CYS A 8 1.56 -4.69 -7.23
C CYS A 8 0.76 -5.47 -6.17
N LEU A 9 1.05 -5.19 -4.90
CA LEU A 9 0.31 -5.69 -3.74
C LEU A 9 -1.04 -4.99 -3.57
N THR A 10 -2.01 -5.70 -3.02
CA THR A 10 -3.27 -5.12 -2.51
C THR A 10 -3.07 -4.48 -1.13
N THR A 11 -3.96 -3.56 -0.74
CA THR A 11 -3.99 -2.99 0.62
C THR A 11 -3.97 -4.07 1.70
N GLY A 12 -4.70 -5.18 1.52
CA GLY A 12 -4.70 -6.30 2.46
C GLY A 12 -3.33 -6.99 2.58
N GLN A 13 -2.65 -7.22 1.45
CA GLN A 13 -1.32 -7.82 1.43
C GLN A 13 -0.26 -6.89 2.05
N VAL A 14 -0.30 -5.59 1.76
CA VAL A 14 0.60 -4.60 2.37
C VAL A 14 0.38 -4.53 3.87
N ALA A 15 -0.88 -4.43 4.31
CA ALA A 15 -1.21 -4.39 5.73
C ALA A 15 -0.69 -5.62 6.47
N LYS A 16 -0.89 -6.82 5.89
CA LYS A 16 -0.35 -8.08 6.43
C LYS A 16 1.18 -8.08 6.52
N ARG A 17 1.89 -7.57 5.50
CA ARG A 17 3.35 -7.47 5.51
C ARG A 17 3.88 -6.46 6.53
N LEU A 18 3.16 -5.36 6.74
CA LEU A 18 3.48 -4.35 7.75
C LEU A 18 3.08 -4.78 9.17
N GLY A 19 2.35 -5.88 9.32
CA GLY A 19 1.83 -6.33 10.62
C GLY A 19 0.72 -5.42 11.19
N ILE A 20 0.05 -4.65 10.34
CA ILE A 20 -1.02 -3.72 10.74
C ILE A 20 -2.37 -4.18 10.19
N SER A 21 -3.45 -3.63 10.75
CA SER A 21 -4.78 -3.86 10.20
C SER A 21 -4.96 -3.13 8.85
N PRO A 22 -5.71 -3.69 7.89
CA PRO A 22 -6.06 -2.98 6.65
C PRO A 22 -6.75 -1.63 6.91
N ARG A 23 -7.48 -1.52 8.03
CA ARG A 23 -8.11 -0.27 8.48
C ARG A 23 -7.08 0.79 8.89
N THR A 24 -5.99 0.38 9.56
CA THR A 24 -4.86 1.26 9.89
C THR A 24 -4.20 1.77 8.62
N LEU A 25 -3.94 0.88 7.66
CA LEU A 25 -3.36 1.26 6.37
C LEU A 25 -4.29 2.23 5.60
N ALA A 26 -5.59 1.95 5.56
CA ALA A 26 -6.57 2.85 4.94
C ALA A 26 -6.61 4.23 5.62
N ARG A 27 -6.46 4.28 6.96
CA ARG A 27 -6.34 5.55 7.68
C ARG A 27 -5.09 6.32 7.27
N TYR A 28 -3.94 5.66 7.16
CA TYR A 28 -2.70 6.29 6.69
C TYR A 28 -2.82 6.85 5.28
N VAL A 29 -3.56 6.17 4.39
CA VAL A 29 -3.88 6.71 3.05
C VAL A 29 -4.73 7.97 3.14
N ARG A 30 -5.78 7.94 3.96
CA ARG A 30 -6.68 9.09 4.15
C ARG A 30 -5.98 10.29 4.78
N GLU A 31 -5.01 10.04 5.67
CA GLU A 31 -4.20 11.07 6.31
C GLU A 31 -3.01 11.52 5.45
N GLY A 32 -2.79 10.90 4.28
CA GLY A 32 -1.69 11.22 3.37
C GLY A 32 -0.32 10.72 3.84
N LEU A 33 -0.27 9.90 4.89
CA LEU A 33 0.94 9.28 5.42
C LEU A 33 1.48 8.19 4.48
N LEU A 34 0.61 7.45 3.81
CA LEU A 34 1.03 6.47 2.80
C LEU A 34 0.22 6.67 1.53
N LYS A 35 0.87 6.66 0.39
CA LYS A 35 0.25 6.82 -0.92
C LYS A 35 0.28 5.50 -1.67
N PRO A 36 -0.87 5.01 -2.16
CA PRO A 36 -0.89 3.85 -3.04
C PRO A 36 -0.24 4.22 -4.38
N SER A 37 0.62 3.35 -4.88
CA SER A 37 1.36 3.56 -6.13
C SER A 37 0.43 3.65 -7.35
N LEU A 38 -0.71 2.96 -7.32
CA LEU A 38 -1.73 3.06 -8.35
C LEU A 38 -3.12 2.95 -7.71
N THR A 39 -4.02 3.86 -8.08
CA THR A 39 -5.44 3.77 -7.73
C THR A 39 -6.23 3.47 -8.99
N LEU A 40 -6.88 2.31 -9.02
CA LEU A 40 -7.76 1.95 -10.14
C LEU A 40 -9.05 2.80 -10.08
N PRO A 41 -9.68 3.09 -11.23
CA PRO A 41 -10.96 3.78 -11.28
C PRO A 41 -12.09 3.01 -10.56
N THR A 42 -11.89 1.72 -10.28
CA THR A 42 -12.78 0.88 -9.46
C THR A 42 -12.67 1.15 -7.96
N GLY A 43 -11.77 2.06 -7.52
CA GLY A 43 -11.51 2.36 -6.11
C GLY A 43 -10.54 1.38 -5.43
N HIS A 44 -9.97 0.42 -6.18
CA HIS A 44 -8.97 -0.49 -5.63
C HIS A 44 -7.58 0.15 -5.65
N HIS A 45 -6.87 0.02 -4.53
CA HIS A 45 -5.48 0.49 -4.41
C HIS A 45 -4.49 -0.64 -4.68
N ARG A 46 -3.47 -0.31 -5.47
CA ARG A 46 -2.32 -1.13 -5.79
C ARG A 46 -1.08 -0.47 -5.23
N TRP A 47 -0.20 -1.30 -4.70
CA TRP A 47 0.93 -0.87 -3.91
C TRP A 47 2.18 -1.57 -4.39
N LEU A 48 3.20 -0.82 -4.74
CA LEU A 48 4.53 -1.37 -4.93
C LEU A 48 5.19 -1.48 -3.56
N TRP A 49 5.74 -2.65 -3.24
CA TRP A 49 6.40 -2.85 -1.95
C TRP A 49 7.59 -1.92 -1.77
N ASP A 50 8.36 -1.68 -2.83
CA ASP A 50 9.50 -0.76 -2.81
C ASP A 50 9.08 0.68 -2.49
N ASP A 51 7.98 1.14 -3.08
CA ASP A 51 7.41 2.47 -2.84
C ASP A 51 6.94 2.62 -1.39
N VAL A 52 6.27 1.61 -0.84
CA VAL A 52 5.89 1.59 0.60
C VAL A 52 7.12 1.72 1.49
N LEU A 53 8.20 0.97 1.20
CA LEU A 53 9.43 1.06 1.97
C LEU A 53 10.11 2.42 1.82
N ASN A 54 10.12 3.00 0.61
CA ASN A 54 10.70 4.32 0.38
C ASN A 54 9.92 5.39 1.14
N GLN A 55 8.60 5.36 1.12
CA GLN A 55 7.76 6.29 1.89
C GLN A 55 8.00 6.15 3.40
N LEU A 56 8.11 4.93 3.92
CA LEU A 56 8.41 4.70 5.33
C LEU A 56 9.82 5.19 5.72
N LYS A 57 10.80 5.12 4.82
CA LYS A 57 12.14 5.70 5.03
C LYS A 57 12.08 7.23 5.06
N GLN A 58 11.36 7.84 4.13
CA GLN A 58 11.22 9.31 4.04
C GLN A 58 10.52 9.92 5.26
N GLN A 59 9.74 9.15 6.02
CA GLN A 59 9.09 9.61 7.26
C GLN A 59 9.97 9.53 8.51
N ARG A 60 11.15 8.93 8.43
CA ARG A 60 12.06 8.74 9.56
C ARG A 60 13.21 9.76 9.60
N ASP A 61 13.30 10.62 8.59
CA ASP A 61 14.24 11.76 8.48
C ASP A 61 13.49 13.06 8.84
#